data_AF-A0A7S4ULU5-F1
#
_entry.id   AF-A0A7S4ULU5-F1
#
_cell.length_a   1.000
_cell.length_b   1.000
_cell.length_c   1.000
_cell.angle_alpha   90.00
_cell.angle_beta   90.00
_cell.angle_gamma   90.00
#
_symmetry.space_group_name_H-M   'P 1'
#
loop_
_entity.id
_entity.type
_entity.pdbx_description
1 polymer ?
#
loop_
_entity_poly.entity_id
_entity_poly.type
_entity_poly.pdbx_seq_one_letter_code
_entity_poly.pdbx_strand_id
1 'polypeptide(L)'
;SRRVVAACARCCGFAGGVGGQLDALFRGAYTQQLFGEAHFEPMLAALADCVPRWDAELGQASPGKAPVRCSQGCGELYCSAECRDAHFKHSHNLLCVGLLEDEDHPLIRFKVHALERTDTLLLAAQVFANLANRARAAGGGAAAARALVAELRALCHAPFAQVCRPPPGRVRDADFVKHTDGWIGEAAALLQAALEEHAQAEAAALFDRGPALLSEVLGLFEKNNVTVQIASPLATFFEGKVRALATSRDKGAEAAAEASAVERLLRAKERLMRCTWGQETTGIFEDVGRPPPAARSRSEVEAEVDRMSLEQLLQAPWPAMYGDALSVSAARTNHSCAPNLKLKFLGNNSRLTAIAVKSIASGEELCYSYIQEDAGVKVRRRRLQHWGFTCCCERCVQEAVGPEPARKVRRQRLK
;
A
#
# COMPACT_ATOMS: atom_id res chain seq x y z
N SER A 1 -4.17 -7.45 12.51
CA SER A 1 -3.94 -6.82 11.19
C SER A 1 -5.24 -6.81 10.39
N ARG A 2 -5.65 -5.68 9.80
CA ARG A 2 -6.86 -5.56 8.94
C ARG A 2 -6.63 -6.13 7.53
N ARG A 3 -5.74 -7.12 7.40
CA ARG A 3 -5.36 -7.69 6.11
C ARG A 3 -6.49 -8.60 5.63
N VAL A 4 -7.24 -8.12 4.64
CA VAL A 4 -8.33 -8.85 3.98
C VAL A 4 -7.96 -9.35 2.58
N VAL A 5 -6.68 -9.22 2.20
CA VAL A 5 -6.15 -9.65 0.91
C VAL A 5 -4.99 -10.62 1.13
N ALA A 6 -4.91 -11.66 0.29
CA ALA A 6 -3.74 -12.53 0.23
C ALA A 6 -2.76 -11.95 -0.79
N ALA A 7 -1.69 -11.31 -0.30
CA ALA A 7 -0.67 -10.69 -1.14
C ALA A 7 0.72 -11.25 -0.87
N CYS A 8 1.55 -11.30 -1.91
CA CYS A 8 2.95 -11.70 -1.82
C CYS A 8 3.74 -10.68 -0.99
N ALA A 9 4.45 -11.14 0.03
CA ALA A 9 5.27 -10.28 0.89
C ALA A 9 6.46 -9.61 0.15
N ARG A 10 6.81 -10.08 -1.05
CA ARG A 10 7.90 -9.50 -1.87
C ARG A 10 7.42 -8.56 -2.96
N CYS A 11 6.64 -9.06 -3.92
CA CYS A 11 6.21 -8.29 -5.07
C CYS A 11 4.88 -7.57 -4.84
N CYS A 12 4.30 -7.72 -3.65
CA CYS A 12 3.02 -7.15 -3.24
C CYS A 12 1.81 -7.56 -4.10
N GLY A 13 1.99 -8.42 -5.12
CA GLY A 13 0.91 -8.92 -5.96
C GLY A 13 -0.05 -9.84 -5.21
N PHE A 14 -1.31 -9.87 -5.64
CA PHE A 14 -2.29 -10.84 -5.16
C PHE A 14 -1.79 -12.27 -5.41
N ALA A 15 -1.86 -13.11 -4.38
CA ALA A 15 -1.34 -14.47 -4.38
C ALA A 15 -2.49 -15.48 -4.27
N GLY A 16 -2.44 -16.56 -5.06
CA GLY A 16 -3.52 -17.54 -5.17
C GLY A 16 -4.64 -17.13 -6.13
N GLY A 17 -5.66 -17.98 -6.24
CA GLY A 17 -6.85 -17.74 -7.06
C GLY A 17 -7.97 -16.99 -6.33
N VAL A 18 -9.16 -16.97 -6.92
CA VAL A 18 -10.41 -16.52 -6.31
C VAL A 18 -10.59 -17.15 -4.93
N GLY A 19 -10.47 -18.47 -4.80
CA GLY A 19 -10.70 -19.17 -3.53
C GLY A 19 -9.82 -18.62 -2.39
N GLY A 20 -8.52 -18.49 -2.62
CA GLY A 20 -7.59 -17.96 -1.62
C GLY A 20 -7.83 -16.50 -1.24
N GLN A 21 -8.34 -15.69 -2.18
CA GLN A 21 -8.73 -14.31 -1.87
C GLN A 21 -10.04 -14.24 -1.08
N LEU A 22 -11.02 -15.10 -1.40
CA LEU A 22 -12.26 -15.20 -0.63
C LEU A 22 -11.98 -15.68 0.80
N ASP A 23 -11.08 -16.64 0.99
CA ASP A 23 -10.65 -17.08 2.32
C ASP A 23 -9.99 -15.93 3.10
N ALA A 24 -9.07 -15.18 2.48
CA ALA A 24 -8.44 -14.03 3.11
C ALA A 24 -9.46 -12.96 3.52
N LEU A 25 -10.49 -12.75 2.70
CA LEU A 25 -11.53 -11.76 2.91
C LEU A 25 -12.54 -12.19 3.99
N PHE A 26 -13.06 -13.41 3.93
CA PHE A 26 -14.20 -13.84 4.74
C PHE A 26 -13.85 -14.73 5.93
N ARG A 27 -12.70 -15.43 5.88
CA ARG A 27 -12.20 -16.28 6.98
C ARG A 27 -10.99 -15.68 7.70
N GLY A 28 -10.55 -14.47 7.34
CA GLY A 28 -9.49 -13.76 8.05
C GLY A 28 -9.88 -13.42 9.49
N ALA A 29 -8.90 -13.41 10.40
CA ALA A 29 -9.11 -13.16 11.84
C ALA A 29 -9.87 -11.85 12.11
N TYR A 30 -9.60 -10.80 11.33
CA TYR A 30 -10.30 -9.51 11.46
C TYR A 30 -11.79 -9.63 11.12
N THR A 31 -12.13 -10.33 10.04
CA THR A 31 -13.52 -10.54 9.63
C THR A 31 -14.28 -11.39 10.64
N GLN A 32 -13.65 -12.45 11.18
CA GLN A 32 -14.22 -13.27 12.24
C GLN A 32 -14.47 -12.46 13.52
N GLN A 33 -13.54 -11.58 13.90
CA GLN A 33 -13.74 -10.66 15.03
C GLN A 33 -14.94 -9.73 14.83
N LEU A 34 -15.18 -9.27 13.60
CA LEU A 34 -16.22 -8.29 13.28
C LEU A 34 -17.61 -8.93 13.07
N PHE A 35 -17.68 -10.11 12.44
CA PHE A 35 -18.93 -10.75 12.03
C PHE A 35 -19.30 -12.00 12.83
N GLY A 36 -18.36 -12.54 13.60
CA GLY A 36 -18.47 -13.85 14.25
C GLY A 36 -17.90 -14.96 13.37
N GLU A 37 -17.50 -16.06 14.02
CA GLU A 37 -17.07 -17.27 13.32
C GLU A 37 -18.21 -17.82 12.45
N ALA A 38 -17.85 -18.36 11.29
CA ALA A 38 -18.76 -18.98 10.33
C ALA A 38 -19.88 -18.09 9.77
N HIS A 39 -19.92 -16.78 10.05
CA HIS A 39 -20.99 -15.89 9.57
C HIS A 39 -21.20 -15.96 8.05
N PHE A 40 -20.10 -16.01 7.29
CA PHE A 40 -20.10 -16.08 5.83
C PHE A 40 -20.07 -17.51 5.29
N GLU A 41 -19.98 -18.53 6.14
CA GLU A 41 -19.81 -19.92 5.73
C GLU A 41 -20.95 -20.45 4.85
N PRO A 42 -22.24 -20.14 5.09
CA PRO A 42 -23.31 -20.56 4.19
C PRO A 42 -23.14 -20.00 2.76
N MET A 43 -22.64 -18.77 2.65
CA MET A 43 -22.36 -18.15 1.35
C MET A 43 -21.13 -18.79 0.69
N LEU A 44 -20.06 -19.02 1.44
CA LEU A 44 -18.86 -19.72 0.93
C LEU A 44 -19.16 -21.16 0.49
N ALA A 45 -19.98 -21.90 1.25
CA ALA A 45 -20.41 -23.25 0.90
C ALA A 45 -21.21 -23.28 -0.41
N ALA A 46 -22.07 -22.28 -0.64
CA ALA A 46 -22.81 -22.14 -1.90
C ALA A 46 -21.91 -21.80 -3.11
N LEU A 47 -20.67 -21.36 -2.87
CA LEU A 47 -19.67 -21.08 -3.91
C LEU A 47 -18.72 -22.25 -4.16
N ALA A 48 -18.75 -23.31 -3.35
CA ALA A 48 -17.76 -24.38 -3.37
C ALA A 48 -17.60 -25.04 -4.76
N ASP A 49 -18.70 -25.22 -5.49
CA ASP A 49 -18.69 -25.82 -6.84
C ASP A 49 -18.26 -24.81 -7.93
N CYS A 50 -18.36 -23.51 -7.65
CA CYS A 50 -18.01 -22.45 -8.59
C CYS A 50 -16.52 -22.07 -8.50
N VAL A 51 -15.97 -22.02 -7.28
CA VAL A 51 -14.61 -21.52 -7.00
C VAL A 51 -13.53 -22.23 -7.82
N PRO A 52 -13.48 -23.57 -7.94
CA PRO A 52 -12.47 -24.25 -8.75
C PRO A 52 -12.51 -23.85 -10.23
N ARG A 53 -13.72 -23.62 -10.78
CA ARG A 53 -13.90 -23.15 -12.16
C ARG A 53 -13.45 -21.69 -12.30
N TRP A 54 -13.81 -20.85 -11.34
CA TRP A 54 -13.38 -19.45 -11.30
C TRP A 54 -11.86 -19.30 -11.14
N ASP A 55 -11.22 -20.16 -10.36
CA ASP A 55 -9.77 -20.21 -10.23
C ASP A 55 -9.09 -20.55 -11.56
N ALA A 56 -9.66 -21.50 -12.32
CA ALA A 56 -9.17 -21.84 -13.65
C ALA A 56 -9.36 -20.70 -14.66
N GLU A 57 -10.51 -20.02 -14.62
CA GLU A 57 -10.82 -18.87 -15.50
C GLU A 57 -9.98 -17.62 -15.18
N LEU A 58 -9.75 -17.32 -13.90
CA LEU A 58 -8.91 -16.20 -13.48
C LEU A 58 -7.45 -16.39 -13.89
N GLY A 59 -7.04 -17.62 -14.22
CA GLY A 59 -5.69 -18.08 -14.57
C GLY A 59 -4.99 -17.44 -15.79
N GLN A 60 -5.25 -16.15 -16.10
CA GLN A 60 -4.64 -15.40 -17.21
C GLN A 60 -3.90 -14.10 -16.84
N ALA A 61 -3.38 -13.92 -15.61
CA ALA A 61 -2.41 -12.86 -15.32
C ALA A 61 -1.22 -13.30 -14.42
N SER A 62 -0.72 -14.50 -14.72
CA SER A 62 0.60 -15.12 -14.42
C SER A 62 0.42 -16.54 -13.86
N PRO A 63 1.21 -17.54 -14.29
CA PRO A 63 0.85 -18.95 -14.14
C PRO A 63 1.01 -19.48 -12.70
N GLY A 64 -0.07 -20.00 -12.13
CA GLY A 64 -0.16 -21.45 -11.86
C GLY A 64 0.69 -22.07 -10.76
N LYS A 65 0.92 -21.43 -9.61
CA LYS A 65 1.32 -22.16 -8.39
C LYS A 65 0.52 -21.68 -7.19
N ALA A 66 0.04 -22.64 -6.40
CA ALA A 66 -0.51 -22.36 -5.07
C ALA A 66 0.45 -21.44 -4.31
N PRO A 67 -0.05 -20.44 -3.57
CA PRO A 67 0.81 -19.52 -2.88
C PRO A 67 1.67 -20.29 -1.87
N VAL A 68 2.95 -19.93 -1.79
CA VAL A 68 3.90 -20.59 -0.90
C VAL A 68 4.04 -19.78 0.38
N ARG A 69 4.26 -20.45 1.51
CA ARG A 69 4.53 -19.79 2.79
C ARG A 69 6.03 -19.73 3.06
N CYS A 70 6.42 -18.85 3.98
CA CYS A 70 7.76 -18.88 4.54
C CYS A 70 8.05 -20.28 5.12
N SER A 71 9.23 -20.82 4.82
CA SER A 71 9.65 -22.15 5.28
C SER A 71 9.85 -22.23 6.79
N GLN A 72 10.01 -21.09 7.46
CA GLN A 72 10.16 -21.00 8.91
C GLN A 72 8.84 -20.85 9.65
N GLY A 73 7.68 -20.89 8.97
CA GLY A 73 6.38 -20.87 9.66
C GLY A 73 5.91 -19.50 10.16
N CYS A 74 6.61 -18.40 9.85
CA CYS A 74 6.22 -17.05 10.32
C CYS A 74 4.90 -16.48 9.76
N GLY A 75 4.24 -17.21 8.86
CA GLY A 75 2.96 -16.81 8.26
C GLY A 75 3.06 -15.93 7.00
N GLU A 76 4.24 -15.44 6.61
CA GLU A 76 4.38 -14.72 5.34
C GLU A 76 4.01 -15.59 4.13
N LEU A 77 3.35 -14.95 3.16
CA LEU A 77 2.80 -15.58 1.96
C LEU A 77 3.50 -15.02 0.72
N TYR A 78 3.72 -15.85 -0.29
CA TYR A 78 4.37 -15.48 -1.54
C TYR A 78 3.63 -16.08 -2.72
N CYS A 79 3.64 -15.37 -3.86
CA CYS A 79 3.07 -15.88 -5.10
C CYS A 79 3.88 -17.03 -5.71
N SER A 80 5.15 -17.21 -5.32
CA SER A 80 6.01 -18.26 -5.84
C SER A 80 7.21 -18.53 -4.91
N ALA A 81 7.87 -19.68 -5.10
CA ALA A 81 9.09 -20.02 -4.39
C ALA A 81 10.23 -19.03 -4.68
N GLU A 82 10.32 -18.55 -5.92
CA GLU A 82 11.29 -17.54 -6.32
C GLU A 82 11.09 -16.24 -5.54
N CYS A 83 9.83 -15.82 -5.32
CA CYS A 83 9.57 -14.64 -4.49
C CYS A 83 9.90 -14.88 -3.01
N ARG A 84 9.61 -16.07 -2.47
CA ARG A 84 9.99 -16.44 -1.10
C ARG A 84 11.49 -16.39 -0.93
N ASP A 85 12.23 -17.09 -1.78
CA ASP A 85 13.68 -17.26 -1.65
C ASP A 85 14.41 -15.93 -1.89
N ALA A 86 13.93 -15.12 -2.84
CA ALA A 86 14.47 -13.78 -3.07
C ALA A 86 14.19 -12.83 -1.90
N HIS A 87 13.03 -12.89 -1.24
CA HIS A 87 12.76 -12.09 -0.05
C HIS A 87 13.58 -12.55 1.15
N PHE A 88 13.71 -13.87 1.32
CA PHE A 88 14.55 -14.50 2.33
C PHE A 88 15.99 -14.02 2.21
N LYS A 89 16.59 -14.08 1.01
CA LYS A 89 17.94 -13.59 0.74
C LYS A 89 18.07 -12.07 0.91
N HIS A 90 17.02 -11.31 0.59
CA HIS A 90 17.06 -9.85 0.64
C HIS A 90 17.10 -9.34 2.09
N SER A 91 16.15 -9.76 2.93
CA SER A 91 15.98 -9.21 4.27
C SER A 91 15.25 -10.14 5.24
N HIS A 92 14.37 -11.01 4.73
CA HIS A 92 13.50 -11.79 5.61
C HIS A 92 14.27 -12.82 6.43
N ASN A 93 15.44 -13.29 6.00
CA ASN A 93 16.30 -14.17 6.82
C ASN A 93 16.68 -13.57 8.19
N LEU A 94 16.85 -12.25 8.27
CA LEU A 94 17.21 -11.54 9.51
C LEU A 94 16.00 -10.92 10.21
N LEU A 95 14.82 -10.96 9.57
CA LEU A 95 13.58 -10.37 10.08
C LEU A 95 12.45 -11.41 10.22
N CYS A 96 12.78 -12.70 10.12
CA CYS A 96 11.84 -13.78 10.30
C CYS A 96 11.58 -14.01 11.78
N VAL A 97 10.31 -14.12 12.16
CA VAL A 97 9.90 -14.45 13.54
C VAL A 97 9.48 -15.92 13.68
N GLY A 98 9.65 -16.72 12.62
CA GLY A 98 9.03 -18.04 12.54
C GLY A 98 9.64 -19.09 13.48
N LEU A 99 10.93 -18.96 13.79
CA LEU A 99 11.64 -19.83 14.72
C LEU A 99 11.76 -19.22 16.13
N LEU A 100 11.09 -18.10 16.38
CA LEU A 100 11.17 -17.41 17.66
C LEU A 100 10.03 -17.88 18.56
N GLU A 101 10.38 -18.38 19.74
CA GLU A 101 9.41 -18.86 20.74
C GLU A 101 9.19 -17.83 21.86
N ASP A 102 10.17 -16.96 22.12
CA ASP A 102 10.12 -15.94 23.16
C ASP A 102 9.47 -14.66 22.64
N GLU A 103 8.32 -14.27 23.21
CA GLU A 103 7.61 -13.03 22.86
C GLU A 103 8.40 -11.76 23.20
N ASP A 104 9.34 -11.84 24.15
CA ASP A 104 10.22 -10.73 24.53
C ASP A 104 11.46 -10.61 23.63
N HIS A 105 11.59 -11.48 22.62
CA HIS A 105 12.68 -11.41 21.66
C HIS A 105 12.76 -10.02 20.99
N PRO A 106 13.96 -9.42 20.86
CA PRO A 106 14.12 -8.04 20.35
C PRO A 106 13.43 -7.78 19.01
N LEU A 107 13.49 -8.74 18.08
CA LEU A 107 12.79 -8.64 16.79
C LEU A 107 11.26 -8.60 16.91
N ILE A 108 10.66 -9.40 17.80
CA ILE A 108 9.21 -9.39 18.02
C ILE A 108 8.82 -8.04 18.62
N ARG A 109 9.55 -7.61 19.65
CA ARG A 109 9.38 -6.30 20.30
C ARG A 109 9.52 -5.15 19.32
N PHE A 110 10.49 -5.19 18.40
CA PHE A 110 10.66 -4.23 17.32
C PHE A 110 9.44 -4.17 16.40
N LYS A 111 8.92 -5.33 15.97
CA LYS A 111 7.75 -5.38 15.09
C LYS A 111 6.49 -4.85 15.76
N VAL A 112 6.29 -5.15 17.04
CA VAL A 112 5.20 -4.56 17.84
C VAL A 112 5.35 -3.05 17.91
N HIS A 113 6.55 -2.56 18.27
CA HIS A 113 6.85 -1.13 18.34
C HIS A 113 6.59 -0.43 16.98
N ALA A 114 6.99 -1.06 15.86
CA ALA A 114 6.73 -0.54 14.52
C ALA A 114 5.22 -0.40 14.24
N LEU A 115 4.41 -1.41 14.58
CA LEU A 115 2.97 -1.37 14.40
C LEU A 115 2.26 -0.31 15.28
N GLU A 116 2.84 0.03 16.43
CA GLU A 116 2.31 1.05 17.34
C GLU A 116 2.70 2.48 16.96
N ARG A 117 3.88 2.67 16.34
CA ARG A 117 4.42 4.01 16.00
C ARG A 117 4.23 4.36 14.53
N THR A 118 4.82 3.56 13.64
CA THR A 118 4.75 3.74 12.18
C THR A 118 5.25 2.47 11.49
N ASP A 119 4.43 1.92 10.60
CA ASP A 119 4.76 0.75 9.80
C ASP A 119 5.94 0.97 8.84
N THR A 120 6.31 2.24 8.57
CA THR A 120 7.53 2.61 7.83
C THR A 120 8.80 2.09 8.52
N LEU A 121 8.78 1.84 9.85
CA LEU A 121 9.86 1.15 10.55
C LEU A 121 10.10 -0.27 10.02
N LEU A 122 9.05 -0.99 9.59
CA LEU A 122 9.19 -2.32 9.01
C LEU A 122 9.90 -2.27 7.66
N LEU A 123 9.68 -1.20 6.88
CA LEU A 123 10.42 -0.95 5.64
C LEU A 123 11.88 -0.57 5.94
N ALA A 124 12.12 0.25 6.96
CA ALA A 124 13.47 0.61 7.39
C ALA A 124 14.26 -0.61 7.88
N ALA A 125 13.65 -1.52 8.64
CA ALA A 125 14.28 -2.77 9.05
C ALA A 125 14.71 -3.62 7.84
N GLN A 126 13.91 -3.66 6.76
CA GLN A 126 14.30 -4.34 5.53
C GLN A 126 15.55 -3.73 4.89
N VAL A 127 15.73 -2.40 4.95
CA VAL A 127 16.96 -1.72 4.49
C VAL A 127 18.15 -2.18 5.32
N PHE A 128 18.05 -2.16 6.66
CA PHE A 128 19.14 -2.56 7.55
C PHE A 128 19.53 -4.04 7.35
N ALA A 129 18.54 -4.93 7.31
CA ALA A 129 18.77 -6.35 7.02
C ALA A 129 19.40 -6.55 5.63
N ASN A 130 18.96 -5.80 4.61
CA ASN A 130 19.55 -5.86 3.27
C ASN A 130 20.99 -5.36 3.25
N LEU A 131 21.31 -4.26 3.94
CA LEU A 131 22.68 -3.76 4.05
C LEU A 131 23.60 -4.79 4.71
N ALA A 132 23.15 -5.44 5.79
CA ALA A 132 23.88 -6.52 6.44
C ALA A 132 24.11 -7.70 5.49
N ASN A 133 23.07 -8.18 4.81
CA ASN A 133 23.18 -9.27 3.83
C ASN A 133 24.10 -8.92 2.65
N ARG A 134 24.05 -7.67 2.14
CA ARG A 134 24.93 -7.19 1.07
C ARG A 134 26.38 -7.08 1.54
N ALA A 135 26.62 -6.58 2.75
CA ALA A 135 27.96 -6.51 3.34
C ALA A 135 28.59 -7.91 3.43
N ARG A 136 27.83 -8.90 3.92
CA ARG A 136 28.24 -10.32 3.98
C ARG A 136 28.58 -10.89 2.63
N ALA A 137 27.74 -10.62 1.63
CA ALA A 137 28.00 -11.04 0.26
C ALA A 137 29.25 -10.39 -0.35
N ALA A 138 29.66 -9.22 0.14
CA ALA A 138 30.85 -8.48 -0.30
C ALA A 138 32.12 -8.80 0.52
N GLY A 139 32.15 -9.90 1.27
CA GLY A 139 33.30 -10.30 2.11
C GLY A 139 33.11 -10.06 3.61
N GLY A 140 31.99 -9.45 4.00
CA GLY A 140 31.53 -9.32 5.38
C GLY A 140 32.25 -8.26 6.21
N GLY A 141 31.81 -8.15 7.45
CA GLY A 141 32.42 -7.33 8.48
C GLY A 141 32.05 -5.84 8.41
N ALA A 142 32.54 -5.12 9.41
CA ALA A 142 32.16 -3.74 9.66
C ALA A 142 32.58 -2.76 8.55
N ALA A 143 33.67 -3.05 7.82
CA ALA A 143 34.15 -2.20 6.73
C ALA A 143 33.18 -2.21 5.52
N ALA A 144 32.73 -3.40 5.11
CA ALA A 144 31.77 -3.55 4.01
C ALA A 144 30.43 -2.88 4.35
N ALA A 145 29.96 -3.06 5.60
CA ALA A 145 28.75 -2.40 6.08
C ALA A 145 28.87 -0.86 6.07
N ARG A 146 29.98 -0.30 6.58
CA ARG A 146 30.21 1.15 6.58
C ARG A 146 30.26 1.76 5.18
N ALA A 147 30.85 1.05 4.21
CA ALA A 147 30.89 1.51 2.82
C ALA A 147 29.46 1.65 2.24
N LEU A 148 28.61 0.64 2.42
CA LEU A 148 27.21 0.68 1.97
C LEU A 148 26.39 1.75 2.70
N VAL A 149 26.62 1.96 4.00
CA VAL A 149 25.99 3.03 4.77
C VAL A 149 26.38 4.41 4.24
N ALA A 150 27.64 4.61 3.87
CA ALA A 150 28.10 5.87 3.30
C ALA A 150 27.39 6.20 1.98
N GLU A 151 27.21 5.20 1.10
CA GLU A 151 26.43 5.35 -0.14
C GLU A 151 24.96 5.71 0.14
N LEU A 152 24.31 5.02 1.08
CA LEU A 152 22.92 5.29 1.42
C LEU A 152 22.74 6.67 2.06
N ARG A 153 23.64 7.06 2.98
CA ARG A 153 23.58 8.37 3.64
C ARG A 153 23.69 9.53 2.68
N ALA A 154 24.37 9.37 1.54
CA ALA A 154 24.40 10.40 0.50
C ALA A 154 23.01 10.72 -0.08
N LEU A 155 22.04 9.81 0.10
CA LEU A 155 20.64 9.98 -0.30
C LEU A 155 19.76 10.47 0.87
N CYS A 156 20.23 10.40 2.11
CA CYS A 156 19.49 10.83 3.29
C CYS A 156 19.70 12.33 3.53
N HIS A 157 18.65 13.13 3.38
CA HIS A 157 18.76 14.60 3.50
C HIS A 157 18.54 15.14 4.91
N ALA A 158 17.71 14.50 5.72
CA ALA A 158 17.37 14.97 7.06
C ALA A 158 16.87 13.81 7.94
N PRO A 159 17.08 13.87 9.27
CA PRO A 159 16.50 12.92 10.21
C PRO A 159 14.97 13.08 10.30
N PHE A 160 14.29 12.00 10.68
CA PHE A 160 12.83 11.90 10.67
C PHE A 160 12.13 13.06 11.38
N ALA A 161 12.56 13.43 12.60
CA ALA A 161 11.95 14.49 13.39
C ALA A 161 11.89 15.87 12.70
N GLN A 162 12.80 16.12 11.74
CA GLN A 162 12.83 17.37 10.98
C GLN A 162 11.84 17.39 9.81
N VAL A 163 11.48 16.20 9.30
CA VAL A 163 10.72 16.05 8.07
C VAL A 163 9.30 15.56 8.27
N CYS A 164 9.06 14.77 9.32
CA CYS A 164 7.76 14.20 9.61
C CYS A 164 6.73 15.28 9.94
N ARG A 165 5.47 14.96 9.64
CA ARG A 165 4.33 15.84 9.89
C ARG A 165 3.90 15.74 11.36
N PRO A 166 3.86 16.86 12.12
CA PRO A 166 3.27 16.86 13.45
C PRO A 166 1.78 16.49 13.41
N PRO A 167 1.25 15.88 14.48
CA PRO A 167 -0.19 15.71 14.65
C PRO A 167 -0.95 17.04 14.53
N PRO A 168 -2.22 17.02 14.12
CA PRO A 168 -3.05 18.22 14.08
C PRO A 168 -3.00 18.99 15.41
N GLY A 169 -2.77 20.31 15.34
CA GLY A 169 -2.66 21.16 16.53
C GLY A 169 -1.29 21.14 17.23
N ARG A 170 -0.32 20.36 16.75
CA ARG A 170 1.06 20.36 17.24
C ARG A 170 2.00 21.08 16.28
N VAL A 171 3.07 21.64 16.83
CA VAL A 171 4.19 22.21 16.09
C VAL A 171 5.43 21.33 16.28
N ARG A 172 6.44 21.48 15.42
CA ARG A 172 7.76 20.84 15.59
C ARG A 172 8.58 21.60 16.64
N ASP A 173 8.14 21.53 17.89
CA ASP A 173 8.86 22.06 19.05
C ASP A 173 9.87 21.04 19.61
N ALA A 174 10.62 21.45 20.63
CA ALA A 174 11.63 20.61 21.27
C ALA A 174 11.01 19.33 21.88
N ASP A 175 9.79 19.41 22.43
CA ASP A 175 9.11 18.25 23.01
C ASP A 175 8.68 17.25 21.94
N PHE A 176 8.23 17.72 20.78
CA PHE A 176 7.93 16.89 19.62
C PHE A 176 9.19 16.16 19.12
N VAL A 177 10.31 16.87 18.99
CA VAL A 177 11.59 16.28 18.58
C VAL A 177 12.04 15.24 19.60
N LYS A 178 12.04 15.57 20.90
CA LYS A 178 12.41 14.64 21.97
C LYS A 178 11.53 13.39 21.99
N HIS A 179 10.22 13.56 21.82
CA HIS A 179 9.30 12.43 21.74
C HIS A 179 9.62 11.53 20.54
N THR A 180 9.87 12.15 19.38
CA THR A 180 10.16 11.45 18.13
C THR A 180 11.47 10.67 18.20
N ASP A 181 12.54 11.33 18.65
CA ASP A 181 13.85 10.71 18.82
C ASP A 181 13.83 9.61 19.88
N GLY A 182 12.98 9.73 20.91
CA GLY A 182 12.84 8.74 21.98
C GLY A 182 12.38 7.38 21.45
N TRP A 183 11.28 7.34 20.70
CA TRP A 183 10.79 6.06 20.17
C TRP A 183 11.66 5.53 19.01
N ILE A 184 12.30 6.41 18.22
CA ILE A 184 13.30 5.97 17.23
C ILE A 184 14.51 5.32 17.92
N GLY A 185 14.93 5.87 19.06
CA GLY A 185 15.98 5.31 19.90
C GLY A 185 15.66 3.89 20.36
N GLU A 186 14.44 3.67 20.86
CA GLU A 186 13.95 2.35 21.25
C GLU A 186 13.91 1.39 20.06
N ALA A 187 13.37 1.82 18.92
CA ALA A 187 13.33 1.02 17.70
C ALA A 187 14.73 0.63 17.21
N ALA A 188 15.69 1.56 17.27
CA ALA A 188 17.09 1.31 16.89
C ALA A 188 17.75 0.27 17.81
N ALA A 189 17.55 0.39 19.13
CA ALA A 189 18.11 -0.56 20.10
C ALA A 189 17.56 -1.98 19.89
N LEU A 190 16.24 -2.11 19.69
CA LEU A 190 15.59 -3.40 19.44
C LEU A 190 16.06 -4.03 18.12
N LEU A 191 16.13 -3.24 17.05
CA LEU A 191 16.60 -3.72 15.74
C LEU A 191 18.08 -4.08 15.76
N GLN A 192 18.91 -3.30 16.45
CA GLN A 192 20.33 -3.62 16.63
C GLN A 192 20.49 -4.97 17.33
N ALA A 193 19.86 -5.15 18.49
CA ALA A 193 19.93 -6.40 19.25
C ALA A 193 19.48 -7.60 18.41
N ALA A 194 18.36 -7.46 17.68
CA ALA A 194 17.86 -8.50 16.79
C ALA A 194 18.86 -8.87 15.67
N LEU A 195 19.52 -7.88 15.06
CA LEU A 195 20.48 -8.14 13.99
C LEU A 195 21.80 -8.69 14.52
N GLU A 196 22.22 -8.34 15.74
CA GLU A 196 23.48 -8.80 16.32
C GLU A 196 23.54 -10.31 16.53
N GLU A 197 22.41 -10.96 16.84
CA GLU A 197 22.30 -12.42 17.03
C GLU A 197 22.76 -13.23 15.80
N HIS A 198 22.58 -12.66 14.62
CA HIS A 198 22.89 -13.35 13.36
C HIS A 198 23.92 -12.62 12.52
N ALA A 199 24.20 -11.34 12.82
CA ALA A 199 25.01 -10.41 12.03
C ALA A 199 25.79 -9.38 12.87
N GLN A 200 26.39 -9.83 13.98
CA GLN A 200 27.10 -9.00 14.95
C GLN A 200 28.00 -7.91 14.35
N ALA A 201 28.96 -8.26 13.48
CA ALA A 201 29.92 -7.30 12.93
C ALA A 201 29.27 -6.27 11.99
N GLU A 202 28.25 -6.69 11.22
CA GLU A 202 27.49 -5.79 10.37
C GLU A 202 26.57 -4.89 11.19
N ALA A 203 25.83 -5.45 12.14
CA ALA A 203 24.90 -4.72 13.00
C ALA A 203 25.63 -3.64 13.82
N ALA A 204 26.75 -3.97 14.46
CA ALA A 204 27.57 -3.00 15.18
C ALA A 204 28.03 -1.82 14.29
N ALA A 205 28.27 -2.07 13.00
CA ALA A 205 28.64 -1.04 12.04
C ALA A 205 27.45 -0.20 11.55
N LEU A 206 26.27 -0.80 11.38
CA LEU A 206 25.04 -0.09 11.00
C LEU A 206 24.57 0.87 12.10
N PHE A 207 24.85 0.55 13.37
CA PHE A 207 24.44 1.31 14.55
C PHE A 207 25.61 2.01 15.28
N ASP A 208 26.74 2.21 14.61
CA ASP A 208 27.94 2.86 15.19
C ASP A 208 27.69 4.28 15.74
N ARG A 209 26.68 4.96 15.19
CA ARG A 209 26.20 6.29 15.59
C ARG A 209 24.83 6.22 16.29
N GLY A 210 24.52 5.11 16.94
CA GLY A 210 23.25 4.86 17.60
C GLY A 210 22.06 4.97 16.64
N PRO A 211 20.97 5.70 16.98
CA PRO A 211 19.75 5.75 16.17
C PRO A 211 19.84 6.62 14.91
N ALA A 212 20.97 7.31 14.69
CA ALA A 212 21.09 8.33 13.64
C ALA A 212 20.76 7.78 12.25
N LEU A 213 21.31 6.63 11.86
CA LEU A 213 21.04 6.05 10.54
C LEU A 213 19.56 5.68 10.37
N LEU A 214 18.92 5.13 11.42
CA LEU A 214 17.50 4.75 11.36
C LEU A 214 16.63 5.99 11.18
N SER A 215 16.92 7.07 11.94
CA SER A 215 16.23 8.35 11.81
C SER A 215 16.42 8.97 10.42
N GLU A 216 17.63 8.91 9.85
CA GLU A 216 17.95 9.38 8.50
C GLU A 216 17.19 8.59 7.42
N VAL A 217 17.11 7.26 7.53
CA VAL A 217 16.37 6.39 6.60
C VAL A 217 14.86 6.63 6.69
N LEU A 218 14.32 6.78 7.90
CA LEU A 218 12.92 7.15 8.07
C LEU A 218 12.63 8.54 7.45
N GLY A 219 13.55 9.49 7.61
CA GLY A 219 13.41 10.81 6.99
C GLY A 219 13.47 10.77 5.47
N LEU A 220 14.29 9.89 4.89
CA LEU A 220 14.30 9.60 3.45
C LEU A 220 12.93 9.09 2.99
N PHE A 221 12.34 8.13 3.70
CA PHE A 221 11.04 7.56 3.35
C PHE A 221 9.88 8.56 3.45
N GLU A 222 9.84 9.35 4.52
CA GLU A 222 8.82 10.41 4.72
C GLU A 222 8.73 11.36 3.52
N LYS A 223 9.85 11.57 2.82
CA LYS A 223 9.95 12.49 1.69
C LYS A 223 9.88 11.82 0.32
N ASN A 224 9.99 10.50 0.21
CA ASN A 224 10.20 9.85 -1.09
C ASN A 224 9.34 8.61 -1.32
N ASN A 225 8.54 8.20 -0.34
CA ASN A 225 7.65 7.06 -0.50
C ASN A 225 6.62 7.32 -1.61
N VAL A 226 6.39 6.26 -2.38
CA VAL A 226 5.28 6.16 -3.31
C VAL A 226 4.31 5.14 -2.73
N THR A 227 3.06 5.56 -2.53
CA THR A 227 1.99 4.64 -2.15
C THR A 227 1.79 3.62 -3.25
N VAL A 228 1.99 2.36 -2.91
CA VAL A 228 1.67 1.21 -3.73
C VAL A 228 0.19 0.93 -3.60
N GLN A 229 -0.52 0.96 -4.72
CA GLN A 229 -1.91 0.52 -4.81
C GLN A 229 -2.04 -0.45 -5.98
N ILE A 230 -2.32 -1.72 -5.67
CA ILE A 230 -2.58 -2.75 -6.68
C ILE A 230 -4.06 -3.09 -6.61
N ALA A 231 -4.78 -2.84 -7.70
CA ALA A 231 -6.19 -3.18 -7.81
C ALA A 231 -6.41 -4.69 -7.70
N SER A 232 -7.48 -5.09 -7.02
CA SER A 232 -7.84 -6.50 -6.93
C SER A 232 -8.17 -7.07 -8.30
N PRO A 233 -7.61 -8.23 -8.68
CA PRO A 233 -7.97 -8.91 -9.92
C PRO A 233 -9.44 -9.39 -9.91
N LEU A 234 -10.06 -9.51 -8.73
CA LEU A 234 -11.45 -9.93 -8.59
C LEU A 234 -12.45 -8.92 -9.16
N ALA A 235 -12.11 -7.62 -9.19
CA ALA A 235 -12.99 -6.60 -9.74
C ALA A 235 -13.29 -6.86 -11.22
N THR A 236 -12.23 -6.86 -12.05
CA THR A 236 -12.36 -7.13 -13.49
C THR A 236 -12.88 -8.54 -13.77
N PHE A 237 -12.52 -9.52 -12.93
CA PHE A 237 -13.01 -10.89 -13.06
C PHE A 237 -14.52 -10.98 -12.90
N PHE A 238 -15.09 -10.47 -11.80
CA PHE A 238 -16.53 -10.57 -11.54
C PHE A 238 -17.36 -9.69 -12.48
N GLU A 239 -16.84 -8.54 -12.94
CA GLU A 239 -17.45 -7.77 -14.02
C GLU A 239 -17.57 -8.59 -15.32
N GLY A 240 -16.48 -9.23 -15.74
CA GLY A 240 -16.45 -10.10 -16.91
C GLY A 240 -17.38 -11.31 -16.76
N LYS A 241 -17.39 -11.91 -15.56
CA LYS A 241 -18.23 -13.06 -15.22
C LYS A 241 -19.72 -12.73 -15.32
N VAL A 242 -20.17 -11.62 -14.72
CA VAL A 242 -21.59 -11.20 -14.82
C VAL A 242 -21.96 -10.91 -16.28
N ARG A 243 -21.08 -10.26 -17.05
CA ARG A 243 -21.34 -10.02 -18.48
C ARG A 243 -21.49 -11.33 -19.26
N ALA A 244 -20.61 -12.31 -19.03
CA ALA A 244 -20.68 -13.60 -19.68
C ALA A 244 -22.00 -14.34 -19.35
N LEU A 245 -22.38 -14.38 -18.08
CA LEU A 245 -23.63 -14.99 -17.61
C LEU A 245 -24.86 -14.31 -18.22
N ALA A 246 -24.85 -12.98 -18.39
CA ALA A 246 -25.94 -12.24 -19.02
C ALA A 246 -26.09 -12.53 -20.52
N THR A 247 -24.99 -12.85 -21.21
CA THR A 247 -24.98 -13.14 -22.66
C THR A 247 -25.13 -14.62 -23.02
N SER A 248 -25.05 -15.52 -22.04
CA SER A 248 -25.19 -16.96 -22.26
C SER A 248 -26.57 -17.27 -22.88
N ARG A 249 -26.56 -17.94 -24.03
CA ARG A 249 -27.78 -18.33 -24.77
C ARG A 249 -28.61 -19.37 -24.02
N ASP A 250 -27.97 -20.18 -23.20
CA ASP A 250 -28.64 -21.07 -22.25
C ASP A 250 -28.85 -20.31 -20.94
N LYS A 251 -30.08 -19.79 -20.77
CA LYS A 251 -30.63 -19.47 -19.44
C LYS A 251 -30.95 -20.76 -18.67
N GLY A 252 -30.01 -21.70 -18.66
CA GLY A 252 -30.11 -22.94 -17.90
C GLY A 252 -30.09 -22.66 -16.40
N ALA A 253 -30.63 -23.58 -15.61
CA ALA A 253 -30.69 -23.46 -14.15
C ALA A 253 -29.29 -23.19 -13.53
N GLU A 254 -28.23 -23.74 -14.12
CA GLU A 254 -26.85 -23.56 -13.66
C GLU A 254 -26.35 -22.12 -13.78
N ALA A 255 -26.51 -21.48 -14.95
CA ALA A 255 -26.10 -20.10 -15.17
C ALA A 255 -26.87 -19.11 -14.27
N ALA A 256 -28.17 -19.38 -14.04
CA ALA A 256 -28.98 -18.60 -13.12
C ALA A 256 -28.52 -18.78 -11.65
N ALA A 257 -28.15 -20.02 -11.27
CA ALA A 257 -27.64 -20.31 -9.93
C ALA A 257 -26.28 -19.62 -9.69
N GLU A 258 -25.37 -19.66 -10.67
CA GLU A 258 -24.06 -18.98 -10.61
C GLU A 258 -24.24 -17.45 -10.53
N ALA A 259 -25.13 -16.86 -11.33
CA ALA A 259 -25.43 -15.43 -11.26
C ALA A 259 -25.95 -15.01 -9.87
N SER A 260 -26.86 -15.81 -9.30
CA SER A 260 -27.39 -15.60 -7.96
C SER A 260 -26.30 -15.73 -6.87
N ALA A 261 -25.38 -16.68 -7.05
CA ALA A 261 -24.21 -16.86 -6.18
C ALA A 261 -23.25 -15.67 -6.24
N VAL A 262 -22.93 -15.16 -7.45
CA VAL A 262 -22.09 -13.97 -7.62
C VAL A 262 -22.73 -12.74 -6.97
N GLU A 263 -24.04 -12.54 -7.13
CA GLU A 263 -24.73 -11.42 -6.48
C GLU A 263 -24.67 -11.51 -4.95
N ARG A 264 -24.92 -12.69 -4.38
CA ARG A 264 -24.77 -12.93 -2.92
C ARG A 264 -23.35 -12.62 -2.44
N LEU A 265 -22.34 -13.03 -3.19
CA LEU A 265 -20.93 -12.74 -2.89
C LEU A 265 -20.65 -11.24 -2.91
N LEU A 266 -21.10 -10.52 -3.94
CA LEU A 266 -20.88 -9.07 -4.06
C LEU A 266 -21.55 -8.31 -2.91
N ARG A 267 -22.77 -8.70 -2.51
CA ARG A 267 -23.45 -8.14 -1.33
C ARG A 267 -22.68 -8.44 -0.05
N ALA A 268 -22.22 -9.67 0.16
CA ALA A 268 -21.43 -10.04 1.34
C ALA A 268 -20.11 -9.26 1.41
N LYS A 269 -19.40 -9.14 0.28
CA LYS A 269 -18.20 -8.29 0.15
C LYS A 269 -18.53 -6.87 0.53
N GLU A 270 -19.60 -6.29 0.00
CA GLU A 270 -19.93 -4.88 0.24
C GLU A 270 -20.30 -4.61 1.71
N ARG A 271 -21.03 -5.51 2.35
CA ARG A 271 -21.31 -5.44 3.79
C ARG A 271 -20.01 -5.42 4.60
N LEU A 272 -19.09 -6.34 4.30
CA LEU A 272 -17.79 -6.39 4.96
C LEU A 272 -16.98 -5.10 4.74
N MET A 273 -16.90 -4.62 3.49
CA MET A 273 -16.15 -3.41 3.16
C MET A 273 -16.70 -2.18 3.90
N ARG A 274 -18.02 -1.98 3.90
CA ARG A 274 -18.66 -0.84 4.57
C ARG A 274 -18.56 -0.90 6.09
N CYS A 275 -18.67 -2.09 6.68
CA CYS A 275 -18.45 -2.27 8.12
C CYS A 275 -16.99 -2.03 8.52
N THR A 276 -16.04 -2.29 7.62
CA THR A 276 -14.61 -2.15 7.92
C THR A 276 -14.06 -0.73 7.66
N TRP A 277 -14.48 -0.09 6.56
CA TRP A 277 -13.91 1.19 6.07
C TRP A 277 -14.94 2.31 5.88
N GLY A 278 -16.24 2.09 6.14
CA GLY A 278 -17.27 3.09 5.87
C GLY A 278 -17.51 3.31 4.37
N GLN A 279 -18.01 4.50 3.99
CA GLN A 279 -18.38 4.80 2.59
C GLN A 279 -17.18 5.03 1.66
N GLU A 280 -16.00 5.34 2.18
CA GLU A 280 -14.80 5.57 1.36
C GLU A 280 -14.23 4.27 0.77
N THR A 281 -14.76 3.10 1.18
CA THR A 281 -14.67 1.72 0.61
C THR A 281 -13.33 1.24 0.01
N THR A 282 -12.24 1.96 0.19
CA THR A 282 -10.96 1.71 -0.46
C THR A 282 -9.83 1.52 0.55
N GLY A 283 -10.04 1.83 1.84
CA GLY A 283 -8.96 1.83 2.81
C GLY A 283 -7.96 2.98 2.63
N ILE A 284 -8.29 3.96 1.80
CA ILE A 284 -7.50 5.19 1.64
C ILE A 284 -8.01 6.19 2.68
N PHE A 285 -7.20 6.46 3.71
CA PHE A 285 -7.42 7.63 4.57
C PHE A 285 -6.89 8.86 3.82
N GLU A 286 -7.68 9.42 2.89
CA GLU A 286 -7.24 10.60 2.13
C GLU A 286 -7.23 11.89 2.94
N ASP A 287 -7.69 11.89 4.20
CA ASP A 287 -7.79 13.14 4.95
C ASP A 287 -7.31 13.02 6.40
N VAL A 288 -6.03 13.35 6.59
CA VAL A 288 -5.42 13.60 7.89
C VAL A 288 -6.09 14.84 8.51
N GLY A 289 -7.23 14.63 9.16
CA GLY A 289 -8.04 15.69 9.76
C GLY A 289 -9.55 15.44 9.76
N ARG A 290 -10.05 14.46 8.98
CA ARG A 290 -11.44 14.03 9.08
C ARG A 290 -11.57 13.04 10.24
N PRO A 291 -12.45 13.27 11.23
CA PRO A 291 -12.72 12.25 12.23
C PRO A 291 -13.17 10.96 11.53
N PRO A 292 -12.77 9.78 12.02
CA PRO A 292 -13.24 8.53 11.45
C PRO A 292 -14.78 8.58 11.37
N PRO A 293 -15.39 8.12 10.27
CA PRO A 293 -16.84 8.11 10.16
C PRO A 293 -17.43 7.40 11.38
N ALA A 294 -18.52 7.95 11.92
CA ALA A 294 -19.20 7.37 13.07
C ALA A 294 -19.46 5.87 12.83
N ALA A 295 -19.26 5.05 13.85
CA ALA A 295 -19.54 3.61 13.78
C ALA A 295 -21.02 3.42 13.38
N ARG A 296 -21.26 2.96 12.15
CA ARG A 296 -22.61 2.68 11.66
C ARG A 296 -23.05 1.33 12.19
N SER A 297 -24.32 1.22 12.55
CA SER A 297 -24.84 -0.08 12.98
C SER A 297 -24.81 -1.06 11.80
N ARG A 298 -24.52 -2.33 12.10
CA ARG A 298 -24.44 -3.39 11.10
C ARG A 298 -25.75 -3.54 10.31
N SER A 299 -26.88 -3.40 10.99
CA SER A 299 -28.22 -3.46 10.37
C SER A 299 -28.46 -2.32 9.36
N GLU A 300 -27.97 -1.10 9.63
CA GLU A 300 -28.03 0.00 8.66
C GLU A 300 -27.22 -0.30 7.40
N VAL A 301 -26.01 -0.86 7.57
CA VAL A 301 -25.16 -1.24 6.44
C VAL A 301 -25.81 -2.35 5.61
N GLU A 302 -26.34 -3.39 6.26
CA GLU A 302 -27.03 -4.50 5.60
C GLU A 302 -28.23 -4.00 4.78
N ALA A 303 -29.09 -3.15 5.35
CA ALA A 303 -30.24 -2.59 4.65
C ALA A 303 -29.85 -1.68 3.47
N GLU A 304 -28.73 -0.95 3.57
CA GLU A 304 -28.23 -0.14 2.45
C GLU A 304 -27.71 -1.02 1.31
N VAL A 305 -26.92 -2.04 1.63
CA VAL A 305 -26.39 -2.99 0.63
C VAL A 305 -27.51 -3.76 -0.04
N ASP A 306 -28.57 -4.12 0.68
CA ASP A 306 -29.72 -4.83 0.12
C ASP A 306 -30.48 -4.00 -0.91
N ARG A 307 -30.45 -2.66 -0.80
CA ARG A 307 -31.04 -1.74 -1.78
C ARG A 307 -30.15 -1.48 -3.00
N MET A 308 -28.89 -1.92 -2.98
CA MET A 308 -27.99 -1.72 -4.13
C MET A 308 -28.41 -2.61 -5.30
N SER A 309 -28.40 -2.01 -6.50
CA SER A 309 -28.49 -2.73 -7.76
C SER A 309 -27.22 -3.53 -8.03
N LEU A 310 -27.30 -4.54 -8.91
CA LEU A 310 -26.14 -5.31 -9.33
C LEU A 310 -25.05 -4.44 -9.97
N GLU A 311 -25.44 -3.41 -10.72
CA GLU A 311 -24.50 -2.45 -11.31
C GLU A 311 -23.72 -1.68 -10.23
N GLN A 312 -24.41 -1.19 -9.20
CA GLN A 312 -23.75 -0.52 -8.07
C GLN A 312 -22.82 -1.45 -7.30
N LEU A 313 -23.20 -2.73 -7.15
CA LEU A 313 -22.36 -3.75 -6.49
C LEU A 313 -21.10 -4.08 -7.30
N LEU A 314 -21.20 -4.11 -8.63
CA LEU A 314 -20.05 -4.34 -9.52
C LEU A 314 -19.10 -3.15 -9.56
N GLN A 315 -19.63 -1.92 -9.54
CA GLN A 315 -18.84 -0.69 -9.49
C GLN A 315 -18.20 -0.46 -8.10
N ALA A 316 -18.70 -1.12 -7.05
CA ALA A 316 -18.13 -1.01 -5.72
C ALA A 316 -16.73 -1.65 -5.67
N PRO A 317 -15.72 -0.93 -5.11
CA PRO A 317 -14.34 -1.41 -5.15
C PRO A 317 -14.16 -2.71 -4.37
N TRP A 318 -13.31 -3.57 -4.92
CA TRP A 318 -12.72 -4.70 -4.20
C TRP A 318 -11.52 -4.21 -3.38
N PRO A 319 -11.23 -4.85 -2.23
CA PRO A 319 -10.09 -4.47 -1.41
C PRO A 319 -8.80 -4.58 -2.23
N ALA A 320 -8.11 -3.45 -2.41
CA ALA A 320 -6.82 -3.39 -3.08
C ALA A 320 -5.69 -3.76 -2.11
N MET A 321 -4.54 -4.13 -2.68
CA MET A 321 -3.32 -4.23 -1.88
C MET A 321 -2.71 -2.83 -1.76
N TYR A 322 -2.40 -2.43 -0.54
CA TYR A 322 -1.75 -1.17 -0.20
C TYR A 322 -0.40 -1.40 0.48
N GLY A 323 0.55 -0.52 0.19
CA GLY A 323 1.82 -0.45 0.90
C GLY A 323 2.60 0.78 0.49
N ASP A 324 3.83 0.90 0.99
CA ASP A 324 4.76 1.96 0.60
C ASP A 324 5.99 1.34 -0.07
N ALA A 325 6.51 2.06 -1.07
CA ALA A 325 7.73 1.69 -1.75
C ALA A 325 8.62 2.90 -1.98
N LEU A 326 9.92 2.70 -1.85
CA LEU A 326 10.92 3.65 -2.35
C LEU A 326 11.29 3.26 -3.78
N SER A 327 10.93 4.10 -4.74
CA SER A 327 11.34 3.96 -6.15
C SER A 327 12.33 5.06 -6.51
N VAL A 328 13.57 4.67 -6.80
CA VAL A 328 14.65 5.61 -7.18
C VAL A 328 14.27 6.46 -8.40
N SER A 329 13.56 5.88 -9.37
CA SER A 329 13.14 6.62 -10.56
C SER A 329 12.03 7.63 -10.24
N ALA A 330 11.07 7.26 -9.39
CA ALA A 330 10.01 8.18 -8.97
C ALA A 330 10.56 9.31 -8.10
N ALA A 331 11.41 9.00 -7.13
CA ALA A 331 12.04 9.96 -6.23
C ALA A 331 12.87 11.04 -6.96
N ARG A 332 13.30 10.78 -8.20
CA ARG A 332 14.07 11.73 -9.04
C ARG A 332 13.22 12.47 -10.07
N THR A 333 11.92 12.21 -10.15
CA THR A 333 11.03 12.83 -11.14
C THR A 333 10.25 13.97 -10.50
N ASN A 334 10.40 15.19 -11.00
CA ASN A 334 9.86 16.39 -10.36
C ASN A 334 8.32 16.51 -10.42
N HIS A 335 7.80 17.40 -9.57
CA HIS A 335 6.38 17.72 -9.51
C HIS A 335 5.94 18.69 -10.61
N SER A 336 4.77 18.42 -11.20
CA SER A 336 3.97 19.44 -11.91
C SER A 336 2.48 19.25 -11.63
N CYS A 337 1.72 20.35 -11.47
CA CYS A 337 0.24 20.31 -11.44
C CYS A 337 -0.39 20.14 -12.83
N ALA A 338 0.44 20.14 -13.88
CA ALA A 338 0.10 19.79 -15.27
C ALA A 338 1.15 18.80 -15.81
N PRO A 339 1.21 17.58 -15.25
CA PRO A 339 2.30 16.64 -15.50
C PRO A 339 2.30 16.11 -16.94
N ASN A 340 3.43 15.53 -17.37
CA ASN A 340 3.54 14.77 -18.62
C ASN A 340 3.62 13.26 -18.39
N LEU A 341 3.79 12.82 -17.14
CA LEU A 341 3.74 11.43 -16.72
C LEU A 341 2.63 11.16 -15.70
N LYS A 342 2.11 9.93 -15.73
CA LYS A 342 1.33 9.33 -14.64
C LYS A 342 2.00 8.05 -14.18
N LEU A 343 2.13 7.87 -12.88
CA LEU A 343 2.66 6.65 -12.27
C LEU A 343 1.51 5.68 -11.99
N LYS A 344 1.71 4.39 -12.33
CA LYS A 344 0.75 3.31 -12.08
C LYS A 344 1.46 2.00 -11.72
N PHE A 345 0.82 1.15 -10.93
CA PHE A 345 1.26 -0.23 -10.71
C PHE A 345 0.45 -1.15 -11.63
N LEU A 346 1.07 -1.54 -12.76
CA LEU A 346 0.43 -2.40 -13.75
C LEU A 346 0.85 -3.87 -13.52
N GLY A 347 -0.06 -4.82 -13.70
CA GLY A 347 0.28 -6.24 -13.76
C GLY A 347 0.35 -6.98 -12.43
N ASN A 348 -0.52 -6.65 -11.47
CA ASN A 348 -0.67 -7.35 -10.19
C ASN A 348 0.67 -7.53 -9.44
N ASN A 349 1.49 -6.48 -9.39
CA ASN A 349 2.74 -6.46 -8.64
C ASN A 349 3.15 -5.01 -8.33
N SER A 350 4.17 -4.84 -7.48
CA SER A 350 4.70 -3.54 -7.05
C SER A 350 5.63 -2.87 -8.07
N ARG A 351 5.60 -3.28 -9.35
CA ARG A 351 6.35 -2.62 -10.41
C ARG A 351 5.67 -1.31 -10.80
N LEU A 352 6.35 -0.22 -10.48
CA LEU A 352 5.94 1.12 -10.90
C LEU A 352 6.18 1.32 -12.41
N THR A 353 5.13 1.75 -13.10
CA THR A 353 5.14 2.09 -14.53
C THR A 353 4.84 3.56 -14.69
N ALA A 354 5.75 4.29 -15.35
CA ALA A 354 5.52 5.67 -15.78
C ALA A 354 4.92 5.68 -17.19
N ILE A 355 3.78 6.36 -17.35
CA ILE A 355 3.03 6.43 -18.61
C ILE A 355 2.96 7.88 -19.05
N ALA A 356 3.38 8.17 -20.28
CA ALA A 356 3.17 9.48 -20.88
C ALA A 356 1.67 9.78 -21.03
N VAL A 357 1.22 10.94 -20.54
CA VAL A 357 -0.18 11.38 -20.65
C VAL A 357 -0.37 12.45 -21.72
N LYS A 358 0.72 12.92 -22.31
CA LYS A 358 0.77 13.84 -23.46
C LYS A 358 2.04 13.57 -24.26
N SER A 359 2.14 14.18 -25.45
CA SER A 359 3.39 14.15 -26.23
C SER A 359 4.52 14.81 -25.44
N ILE A 360 5.73 14.25 -25.51
CA ILE A 360 6.91 14.71 -24.77
C ILE A 360 8.02 14.97 -25.79
N ALA A 361 8.50 16.21 -25.86
CA ALA A 361 9.59 16.57 -26.77
C ALA A 361 10.95 16.08 -26.24
N SER A 362 11.94 15.93 -27.15
CA SER A 362 13.31 15.64 -26.73
C SER A 362 13.85 16.78 -25.86
N GLY A 363 14.41 16.44 -24.69
CA GLY A 363 14.91 17.41 -23.72
C GLY A 363 13.84 18.01 -22.79
N GLU A 364 12.55 17.69 -22.98
CA GLU A 364 11.50 18.11 -22.05
C GLU A 364 11.65 17.37 -20.71
N GLU A 365 11.54 18.10 -19.60
CA GLU A 365 11.61 17.52 -18.26
C GLU A 365 10.41 16.60 -18.00
N LEU A 366 10.66 15.44 -17.42
CA LEU A 366 9.63 14.50 -17.02
C LEU A 366 9.09 14.86 -15.64
N CYS A 367 7.77 15.01 -15.52
CA CYS A 367 7.09 15.40 -14.29
C CYS A 367 5.83 14.57 -14.05
N TYR A 368 5.58 14.18 -12.80
CA TYR A 368 4.30 13.64 -12.32
C TYR A 368 3.73 14.48 -11.18
N SER A 369 2.45 14.33 -10.83
CA SER A 369 1.89 15.06 -9.69
C SER A 369 2.10 14.30 -8.38
N TYR A 370 2.52 15.00 -7.33
CA TYR A 370 2.72 14.43 -5.98
C TYR A 370 1.42 14.48 -5.15
N ILE A 371 0.40 15.14 -5.68
CA ILE A 371 -0.86 15.47 -5.01
C ILE A 371 -2.03 15.26 -5.98
N GLN A 372 -3.25 15.20 -5.45
CA GLN A 372 -4.44 15.34 -6.28
C GLN A 372 -4.51 16.75 -6.89
N GLU A 373 -4.78 16.79 -8.20
CA GLU A 373 -4.65 17.97 -9.07
C GLU A 373 -5.95 18.78 -9.19
N ASP A 374 -7.05 18.25 -8.65
CA ASP A 374 -8.42 18.76 -8.73
C ASP A 374 -8.63 20.09 -7.99
N ALA A 375 -7.87 20.32 -6.93
CA ALA A 375 -7.96 21.53 -6.12
C ALA A 375 -7.36 22.76 -6.83
N GLY A 376 -7.79 23.98 -6.47
CA GLY A 376 -7.24 25.23 -6.99
C GLY A 376 -5.82 25.56 -6.47
N VAL A 377 -5.11 26.47 -7.15
CA VAL A 377 -3.70 26.83 -6.89
C VAL A 377 -3.33 27.06 -5.41
N LYS A 378 -4.18 27.76 -4.63
CA LYS A 378 -3.92 28.03 -3.20
C LYS A 378 -3.84 26.74 -2.38
N VAL A 379 -4.74 25.80 -2.64
CA VAL A 379 -4.79 24.51 -1.94
C VAL A 379 -3.62 23.63 -2.39
N ARG A 380 -3.36 23.54 -3.70
CA ARG A 380 -2.23 22.76 -4.23
C ARG A 380 -0.87 23.24 -3.68
N ARG A 381 -0.61 24.55 -3.69
CA ARG A 381 0.62 25.12 -3.10
C ARG A 381 0.73 24.80 -1.61
N ARG A 382 -0.36 24.88 -0.84
CA ARG A 382 -0.38 24.50 0.57
C ARG A 382 -0.03 23.02 0.76
N ARG A 383 -0.63 22.11 -0.01
CA ARG A 383 -0.34 20.66 0.04
C ARG A 383 1.14 20.37 -0.26
N LEU A 384 1.76 21.12 -1.16
CA LEU A 384 3.17 20.97 -1.55
C LEU A 384 4.18 21.62 -0.58
N GLN A 385 3.76 22.47 0.35
CA GLN A 385 4.69 23.09 1.33
C GLN A 385 5.46 22.04 2.12
N HIS A 386 4.88 20.86 2.35
CA HIS A 386 5.56 19.75 3.02
C HIS A 386 6.78 19.22 2.24
N TRP A 387 6.85 19.45 0.93
CA TRP A 387 8.00 19.11 0.09
C TRP A 387 9.07 20.20 0.06
N GLY A 388 8.86 21.33 0.75
CA GLY A 388 9.86 22.39 0.88
C GLY A 388 10.00 23.30 -0.34
N PHE A 389 9.04 23.30 -1.27
CA PHE A 389 9.05 24.18 -2.44
C PHE A 389 7.69 24.84 -2.69
N THR A 390 7.69 25.92 -3.48
CA THR A 390 6.46 26.53 -4.02
C THR A 390 6.34 26.19 -5.49
N CYS A 391 5.23 25.56 -5.89
CA CYS A 391 5.03 25.17 -7.29
C CYS A 391 4.85 26.40 -8.21
N CYS A 392 5.68 26.43 -9.25
CA CYS A 392 5.70 27.45 -10.30
C CYS A 392 5.43 26.87 -11.69
N CYS A 393 4.79 25.69 -11.79
CA CYS A 393 4.40 25.13 -13.09
C CYS A 393 3.43 26.06 -13.83
N GLU A 394 3.33 25.90 -15.16
CA GLU A 394 2.49 26.71 -16.04
C GLU A 394 1.06 26.91 -15.49
N ARG A 395 0.39 25.82 -15.09
CA ARG A 395 -0.96 25.88 -14.52
C ARG A 395 -1.03 26.73 -13.24
N CYS A 396 -0.07 26.58 -12.34
CA CYS A 396 -0.03 27.38 -11.11
C CYS A 396 0.24 28.86 -11.38
N VAL A 397 1.02 29.19 -12.41
CA VAL A 397 1.25 30.57 -12.83
C VAL A 397 -0.02 31.16 -13.43
N GLN A 398 -0.66 30.45 -14.37
CA GLN A 398 -1.91 30.89 -15.00
C GLN A 398 -3.04 31.09 -13.98
N GLU A 399 -3.27 30.12 -13.09
CA GLU A 399 -4.33 30.22 -12.07
C GLU A 399 -4.05 31.32 -11.03
N ALA A 400 -2.79 31.70 -10.80
CA ALA A 400 -2.43 32.74 -9.84
C ALA A 400 -2.72 34.16 -10.34
N VAL A 401 -2.78 34.37 -11.66
CA VAL A 401 -3.09 35.67 -12.29
C VAL A 401 -4.60 35.96 -12.28
N GLY A 402 -5.44 34.95 -11.99
CA GLY A 402 -6.90 35.07 -12.06
C GLY A 402 -7.43 35.06 -13.51
N PRO A 403 -8.73 34.86 -13.75
CA PRO A 403 -9.27 35.02 -15.10
C PRO A 403 -9.08 36.47 -15.55
N GLU A 404 -8.59 36.69 -16.77
CA GLU A 404 -8.72 38.00 -17.43
C GLU A 404 -10.21 38.41 -17.37
N PRO A 405 -10.54 39.68 -17.05
CA PRO A 405 -11.92 40.14 -17.16
C PRO A 405 -12.38 39.93 -18.60
N ALA A 406 -13.37 39.05 -18.78
CA ALA A 406 -13.95 38.76 -20.07
C ALA A 406 -14.26 40.07 -20.81
N ARG A 407 -13.60 40.29 -21.95
CA ARG A 407 -13.92 41.39 -22.87
C ARG A 407 -15.43 41.30 -23.13
N LYS A 408 -16.19 42.31 -22.67
CA LYS A 408 -17.64 42.37 -22.84
C LYS A 408 -17.98 42.31 -24.33
N VAL A 409 -18.27 41.11 -24.85
CA VAL A 409 -18.90 40.98 -26.16
C VAL A 409 -20.34 41.44 -25.96
N ARG A 410 -20.62 42.69 -26.37
CA ARG A 410 -21.99 43.19 -26.47
C ARG A 410 -22.76 42.26 -27.41
N ARG A 411 -23.62 41.41 -26.86
CA ARG A 411 -24.65 40.70 -27.63
C ARG A 411 -25.58 41.75 -28.25
N GLN A 412 -25.37 42.06 -29.51
CA GLN A 412 -26.38 42.75 -30.32
C GLN A 412 -27.59 41.81 -30.44
N ARG A 413 -28.74 42.26 -29.95
CA ARG A 413 -30.03 41.64 -30.21
C ARG A 413 -30.34 41.83 -31.69
N LEU A 414 -30.36 40.74 -32.46
CA LEU A 414 -31.07 40.69 -33.73
C LEU A 414 -32.52 40.29 -33.44
N LYS A 415 -33.43 41.08 -34.01
CA LYS A 415 -34.89 40.98 -33.91
C LYS A 415 -35.42 39.76 -34.64
#